data_AF-A0ABD1BQT3-F1
#
_entry.id   AF-A0ABD1BQT3-F1
#
_cell.length_a   1.000
_cell.length_b   1.000
_cell.length_c   1.000
_cell.angle_alpha   90.00
_cell.angle_beta   90.00
_cell.angle_gamma   90.00
#
_symmetry.space_group_name_H-M   'P 1'
#
loop_
_entity.id
_entity.type
_entity.pdbx_description
1 polymer ?
#
loop_
_entity_poly.entity_id
_entity_poly.type
_entity_poly.pdbx_seq_one_letter_code
_entity_poly.pdbx_strand_id
1 'polypeptide(L)'
;MMKIAAICLVSCVLFSMLPAHFSHEEPNAAPTDEPRYCLAKYEFGGSCTDRGSPSTTCYQNFVDEAFESPKNCICTPKPKHNKYLCQCYVVCQ
;
A
#
# COMPACT_ATOMS: atom_id res chain seq x y z
N MET A 1 28.37 53.34 -26.99
CA MET A 1 27.74 52.09 -27.46
C MET A 1 26.96 51.50 -26.30
N MET A 2 25.65 51.55 -26.41
CA MET A 2 24.65 51.27 -25.39
C MET A 2 23.70 50.24 -26.00
N LYS A 3 23.45 49.11 -25.33
CA LYS A 3 22.29 48.19 -25.53
C LYS A 3 22.45 46.81 -24.84
N ILE A 4 22.87 46.73 -23.58
CA ILE A 4 22.71 45.45 -22.82
C ILE A 4 22.38 45.74 -21.35
N ALA A 5 21.33 46.53 -21.09
CA ALA A 5 20.87 46.78 -19.72
C ALA A 5 19.34 46.74 -19.55
N ALA A 6 18.58 46.42 -20.61
CA ALA A 6 17.14 46.65 -20.63
C ALA A 6 16.27 45.38 -20.75
N ILE A 7 16.83 44.16 -20.60
CA ILE A 7 16.06 42.92 -20.79
C ILE A 7 15.71 42.22 -19.46
N CYS A 8 16.35 42.57 -18.35
CA CYS A 8 16.14 41.86 -17.06
C CYS A 8 14.96 42.35 -16.21
N LEU A 9 14.19 43.37 -16.62
CA LEU A 9 13.13 43.95 -15.77
C LEU A 9 11.69 43.67 -16.21
N VAL A 10 11.47 42.95 -17.32
CA VAL A 10 10.11 42.58 -17.76
C VAL A 10 9.68 41.21 -17.23
N SER A 11 10.62 40.33 -16.88
CA SER A 11 10.30 38.98 -16.40
C SER A 11 9.81 38.94 -14.95
N CYS A 12 10.14 39.93 -14.12
CA CYS A 12 9.80 39.91 -12.70
C CYS A 12 8.38 40.41 -12.37
N VAL A 13 7.70 41.11 -13.30
CA VAL A 13 6.34 41.65 -13.04
C VAL A 13 5.25 40.68 -13.48
N LEU A 14 5.54 39.78 -14.43
CA LEU A 14 4.57 38.80 -14.95
C LEU A 14 4.30 37.63 -13.99
N PHE A 15 5.22 37.34 -13.05
CA PHE A 15 5.02 36.28 -12.05
C PHE A 15 4.16 36.70 -10.85
N SER A 16 3.88 38.00 -10.68
CA SER A 16 3.05 38.51 -9.57
C SER A 16 1.55 38.50 -9.86
N MET A 17 1.12 38.12 -11.07
CA MET A 17 -0.29 38.16 -11.50
C MET A 17 -0.91 36.79 -11.80
N LEU A 18 -0.32 35.68 -11.33
CA LEU A 18 -1.10 34.46 -11.16
C LEU A 18 -1.63 34.42 -9.72
N PRO A 19 -2.89 34.81 -9.47
CA PRO A 19 -3.62 34.22 -8.37
C PRO A 19 -3.91 32.78 -8.80
N ALA A 20 -2.92 31.90 -8.67
CA ALA A 20 -3.20 30.49 -8.54
C ALA A 20 -3.77 30.31 -7.12
N HIS A 21 -4.97 30.83 -6.91
CA HIS A 21 -5.85 30.44 -5.82
C HIS A 21 -6.27 29.00 -6.17
N PHE A 22 -5.31 28.07 -6.08
CA PHE A 22 -5.63 26.71 -5.75
C PHE A 22 -6.16 26.77 -4.33
N SER A 23 -7.44 27.16 -4.20
CA SER A 23 -8.29 26.53 -3.22
C SER A 23 -8.22 25.04 -3.54
N HIS A 24 -7.20 24.36 -2.99
CA HIS A 24 -7.45 23.04 -2.46
C HIS A 24 -8.53 23.23 -1.40
N GLU A 25 -9.78 23.30 -1.87
CA GLU A 25 -10.83 22.59 -1.16
C GLU A 25 -10.30 21.17 -1.11
N GLU A 26 -9.68 20.79 0.02
CA GLU A 26 -9.55 19.38 0.34
C GLU A 26 -10.94 18.82 0.11
N PRO A 27 -11.13 17.84 -0.81
CA PRO A 27 -12.37 17.10 -0.83
C PRO A 27 -12.52 16.63 0.61
N ASN A 28 -13.60 17.03 1.27
CA ASN A 28 -13.97 16.49 2.56
C ASN A 28 -14.01 14.98 2.32
N ALA A 29 -12.89 14.30 2.62
CA ALA A 29 -12.78 12.88 2.44
C ALA A 29 -13.86 12.35 3.38
N ALA A 30 -14.96 11.86 2.80
CA ALA A 30 -15.96 11.15 3.54
C ALA A 30 -15.21 10.15 4.43
N PRO A 31 -15.60 9.97 5.71
CA PRO A 31 -14.90 9.05 6.60
C PRO A 31 -14.69 7.74 5.87
N THR A 32 -13.44 7.41 5.55
CA THR A 32 -13.12 6.15 4.93
C THR A 32 -13.38 5.12 6.02
N ASP A 33 -14.46 4.35 5.91
CA ASP A 33 -14.72 3.23 6.81
C ASP A 33 -13.48 2.33 6.76
N GLU A 34 -12.67 2.36 7.83
CA GLU A 34 -11.49 1.52 7.88
C GLU A 34 -11.94 0.07 7.83
N PRO A 35 -11.37 -0.76 6.94
CA PRO A 35 -11.77 -2.15 6.84
C PRO A 35 -11.48 -2.85 8.16
N ARG A 36 -12.47 -3.57 8.67
CA ARG A 36 -12.27 -4.43 9.85
C ARG A 36 -11.46 -5.65 9.45
N TYR A 37 -10.46 -5.99 10.26
CA TYR A 37 -9.61 -7.15 10.03
C TYR A 37 -9.96 -8.29 10.98
N CYS A 38 -10.07 -9.50 10.42
CA CYS A 38 -10.37 -10.74 11.12
C CYS A 38 -9.20 -11.72 10.97
N LEU A 39 -8.95 -12.53 12.00
CA LEU A 39 -7.94 -13.59 11.93
C LEU A 39 -8.50 -14.79 11.16
N ALA A 40 -7.97 -15.04 9.96
CA ALA A 40 -8.29 -16.20 9.15
C ALA A 40 -7.18 -17.26 9.24
N LYS A 41 -7.56 -18.54 9.16
CA LYS A 41 -6.67 -19.68 9.34
C LYS A 41 -6.91 -20.72 8.26
N TYR A 42 -5.86 -21.11 7.53
CA TYR A 42 -5.91 -22.10 6.47
C TYR A 42 -4.74 -23.07 6.55
N GLU A 43 -4.98 -24.33 6.21
CA GLU A 43 -3.95 -25.35 6.10
C GLU A 43 -3.54 -25.54 4.64
N PHE A 44 -2.24 -25.52 4.39
CA PHE A 44 -1.66 -25.75 3.08
C PHE A 44 -0.68 -26.92 3.12
N GLY A 45 -0.43 -27.54 1.97
CA GLY A 45 0.61 -28.55 1.80
C GLY A 45 1.99 -27.93 1.56
N GLY A 46 3.04 -28.61 2.00
CA GLY A 46 4.44 -28.20 1.85
C GLY A 46 5.08 -27.71 3.16
N SER A 47 5.98 -26.74 3.04
CA SER A 47 6.71 -26.10 4.13
C SER A 47 6.50 -24.58 4.15
N CYS A 48 6.66 -23.98 5.33
CA CYS A 48 6.59 -22.53 5.51
C CYS A 48 7.62 -21.74 4.70
N THR A 49 8.69 -22.37 4.23
CA THR A 49 9.78 -21.68 3.51
C THR A 49 9.78 -21.92 2.00
N ASP A 50 8.74 -22.57 1.47
CA ASP A 50 8.70 -22.95 0.04
C ASP A 50 8.67 -21.73 -0.90
N ARG A 51 8.12 -20.59 -0.44
CA ARG A 51 8.07 -19.32 -1.18
C ARG A 51 8.92 -18.22 -0.53
N GLY A 52 10.02 -18.61 0.13
CA GLY A 52 10.95 -17.68 0.78
C GLY A 52 10.76 -17.64 2.28
N SER A 53 10.20 -16.53 2.81
CA SER A 53 9.97 -16.40 4.25
C SER A 53 8.66 -17.07 4.68
N PRO A 54 8.55 -17.55 5.95
CA PRO A 54 7.30 -18.05 6.52
C PRO A 54 6.10 -17.12 6.32
N SER A 55 6.30 -15.82 6.52
CA SER A 55 5.22 -14.83 6.35
C SER A 55 4.86 -14.64 4.88
N THR A 56 5.86 -14.59 4.00
CA THR A 56 5.67 -14.45 2.54
C THR A 56 4.92 -15.66 1.96
N THR A 57 5.25 -16.88 2.37
CA THR A 57 4.55 -18.09 1.92
C THR A 57 3.07 -18.02 2.26
N CYS A 58 2.73 -17.64 3.50
CA CYS A 58 1.33 -17.49 3.90
C CYS A 58 0.64 -16.31 3.21
N TYR A 59 1.31 -15.18 3.07
CA TYR A 59 0.76 -14.03 2.33
C TYR A 59 0.36 -14.42 0.91
N GLN A 60 1.25 -15.08 0.18
CA GLN A 60 1.01 -15.47 -1.20
C GLN A 60 -0.11 -16.52 -1.32
N ASN A 61 -0.16 -17.50 -0.42
CA ASN A 61 -1.27 -18.47 -0.45
C ASN A 61 -2.63 -17.81 -0.21
N PHE A 62 -2.72 -16.83 0.70
CA PHE A 62 -3.97 -16.10 0.92
C PHE A 62 -4.34 -15.25 -0.30
N VAL A 63 -3.36 -14.64 -0.98
CA VAL A 63 -3.59 -13.94 -2.26
C VAL A 63 -4.08 -14.90 -3.33
N ASP A 64 -3.51 -16.11 -3.41
CA ASP A 64 -3.94 -17.18 -4.33
C ASP A 64 -5.39 -17.62 -4.02
N GLU A 65 -5.80 -17.61 -2.75
CA GLU A 65 -7.19 -17.84 -2.28
C GLU A 65 -8.10 -16.60 -2.42
N ALA A 66 -7.66 -15.58 -3.17
CA ALA A 66 -8.40 -14.34 -3.47
C ALA A 66 -8.69 -13.42 -2.25
N PHE A 67 -7.90 -13.52 -1.18
CA PHE A 67 -7.96 -12.53 -0.10
C PHE A 67 -7.24 -11.25 -0.46
N GLU A 68 -7.93 -10.11 -0.35
CA GLU A 68 -7.33 -8.81 -0.57
C GLU A 68 -6.50 -8.38 0.64
N SER A 69 -5.23 -8.04 0.39
CA SER A 69 -4.31 -7.41 1.35
C SER A 69 -4.16 -8.14 2.72
N PRO A 70 -3.87 -9.46 2.75
CA PRO A 70 -3.61 -10.16 4.00
C PRO A 70 -2.43 -9.53 4.77
N LYS A 71 -2.58 -9.39 6.09
CA LYS A 71 -1.59 -8.74 6.97
C LYS A 71 -1.14 -9.69 8.09
N ASN A 72 0.05 -9.40 8.64
CA ASN A 72 0.58 -10.06 9.83
C ASN A 72 0.52 -11.60 9.76
N CYS A 73 0.91 -12.14 8.61
CA CYS A 73 0.84 -13.57 8.34
C CYS A 73 1.89 -14.35 9.13
N ILE A 74 1.44 -15.40 9.81
CA ILE A 74 2.24 -16.34 10.58
C ILE A 74 2.10 -17.72 9.97
N CYS A 75 3.23 -18.41 9.81
CA CYS A 75 3.25 -19.81 9.38
C CYS A 75 3.70 -20.71 10.52
N THR A 76 2.93 -21.76 10.80
CA THR A 76 3.26 -22.79 11.78
C THR A 76 3.45 -24.13 11.07
N PRO A 77 4.68 -24.68 10.99
CA PRO A 77 4.93 -25.98 10.40
C PRO A 77 4.19 -27.10 11.15
N LYS A 78 3.62 -28.07 10.43
CA LYS A 78 3.05 -29.30 11.00
C LYS A 78 3.93 -30.50 10.62
N PRO A 79 4.91 -30.87 11.48
CA PRO A 79 6.01 -31.77 11.12
C PRO A 79 5.59 -33.19 10.74
N LYS A 80 4.37 -33.63 11.13
CA LYS A 80 3.91 -35.00 10.85
C LYS A 80 3.27 -35.21 9.47
N HIS A 81 2.97 -34.15 8.71
CA HIS A 81 2.10 -34.29 7.54
C HIS A 81 2.53 -33.53 6.28
N ASN A 82 3.75 -32.98 6.23
CA ASN A 82 4.19 -32.07 5.15
C ASN A 82 3.12 -30.99 4.86
N LYS A 83 2.61 -30.40 5.95
CA LYS A 83 1.59 -29.38 5.94
C LYS A 83 2.03 -28.24 6.85
N TYR A 84 1.43 -27.09 6.68
CA TYR A 84 1.57 -25.96 7.58
C TYR A 84 0.25 -25.22 7.76
N LEU A 85 0.13 -24.55 8.90
CA LEU A 85 -1.00 -23.67 9.18
C LEU A 85 -0.56 -22.24 8.92
N CYS A 86 -1.29 -21.55 8.05
CA CYS A 86 -1.17 -20.11 7.89
C CYS A 86 -2.25 -19.40 8.68
N GLN A 87 -1.86 -18.31 9.34
CA GLN A 87 -2.76 -17.43 10.07
C GLN A 87 -2.47 -16.00 9.62
N CYS A 88 -3.44 -15.33 9.00
CA CYS A 88 -3.31 -13.97 8.50
C CYS A 88 -4.52 -13.14 8.95
N TYR A 89 -4.33 -11.83 9.09
CA TYR A 89 -5.42 -10.88 9.23
C TYR A 89 -5.91 -10.48 7.85
N VAL A 90 -7.19 -10.73 7.55
CA VAL A 90 -7.83 -10.39 6.28
C VAL A 90 -9.00 -9.45 6.54
N VAL A 91 -9.47 -8.75 5.51
CA VAL A 91 -10.73 -8.00 5.62
C VAL A 91 -11.86 -8.96 5.97
N CYS A 92 -12.60 -8.67 7.02
CA CYS A 92 -13.76 -9.47 7.40
C CYS A 92 -14.79 -9.44 6.27
N GLN A 93 -15.29 -10.62 5.87
CA GLN A 93 -16.40 -10.75 4.93
C GLN A 93 -17.75 -10.64 5.64
#